data_AF-Q06HE6-F1
#
_entry.id   AF-Q06HE6-F1
#
_cell.length_a   1.000
_cell.length_b   1.000
_cell.length_c   1.000
_cell.angle_alpha   90.00
_cell.angle_beta   90.00
_cell.angle_gamma   90.00
#
_symmetry.space_group_name_H-M   'P 1'
#
loop_
_entity.id
_entity.type
_entity.pdbx_description
1 polymer ?
#
loop_
_entity_poly.entity_id
_entity_poly.type
_entity_poly.pdbx_seq_one_letter_code
_entity_poly.pdbx_strand_id
1 'polypeptide(L)'
;VLNHKDVNYGYNAATGEYGDMIEMGILDPTKVTRTALQNAASIAGLMITTECMVTEAPKKKEESMPGGGDMGGMGGMGGMGGMM
;
A
#
# COMPACT_ATOMS: atom_id res chain seq x y z
N VAL A 1 -32.57 -10.81 -2.55
CA VAL A 1 -31.96 -10.02 -1.43
C VAL A 1 -32.56 -8.62 -1.37
N LEU A 2 -32.19 -7.67 -2.24
CA LEU A 2 -32.64 -6.27 -2.13
C LEU A 2 -34.15 -6.01 -2.28
N ASN A 3 -34.91 -6.92 -2.91
CA ASN A 3 -36.37 -6.82 -3.07
C ASN A 3 -37.16 -7.61 -2.00
N HIS A 4 -36.49 -8.20 -1.01
CA HIS A 4 -37.14 -8.95 0.07
C HIS A 4 -37.58 -7.98 1.17
N LYS A 5 -38.74 -8.23 1.81
CA LYS A 5 -39.29 -7.33 2.84
C LYS A 5 -38.55 -7.39 4.17
N ASP A 6 -37.90 -8.53 4.43
CA ASP A 6 -37.10 -8.73 5.62
C ASP A 6 -35.69 -8.16 5.44
N VAL A 7 -35.26 -7.31 6.38
CA VAL A 7 -33.94 -6.68 6.41
C VAL A 7 -32.81 -7.67 6.71
N ASN A 8 -33.12 -8.79 7.35
CA ASN A 8 -32.13 -9.82 7.70
C ASN A 8 -31.93 -10.86 6.59
N TYR A 9 -32.74 -10.83 5.53
CA TYR A 9 -32.66 -11.82 4.47
C TYR A 9 -31.40 -11.63 3.63
N GLY A 10 -30.54 -12.65 3.60
CA GLY A 10 -29.25 -12.60 2.93
C GLY A 10 -28.85 -13.93 2.30
N TYR A 11 -27.61 -13.98 1.84
CA TYR A 11 -27.00 -15.15 1.22
C TYR A 11 -25.89 -15.68 2.14
N ASN A 12 -25.97 -16.95 2.50
CA ASN A 12 -24.93 -17.64 3.23
C ASN A 12 -23.89 -18.17 2.24
N ALA A 13 -22.72 -17.53 2.19
CA ALA A 13 -21.65 -17.94 1.28
C ALA A 13 -20.99 -19.29 1.62
N ALA A 14 -21.14 -19.80 2.85
CA ALA A 14 -20.59 -21.10 3.25
C ALA A 14 -21.45 -22.27 2.77
N THR A 15 -22.77 -22.10 2.72
CA THR A 15 -23.72 -23.17 2.32
C THR A 15 -24.33 -22.95 0.94
N GLY A 16 -24.31 -21.72 0.42
CA GLY A 16 -24.95 -21.36 -0.85
C GLY A 16 -26.46 -21.09 -0.74
N GLU A 17 -27.00 -21.01 0.48
CA GLU A 17 -28.43 -20.87 0.73
C GLU A 17 -28.82 -19.42 1.02
N TYR A 18 -30.08 -19.08 0.76
CA TYR A 18 -30.66 -17.80 1.13
C TYR A 18 -31.64 -17.95 2.29
N GLY A 19 -31.62 -17.03 3.25
CA GLY A 19 -32.52 -17.04 4.39
C GLY A 19 -32.21 -15.93 5.39
N ASP A 20 -32.75 -16.05 6.61
CA ASP A 20 -32.48 -15.10 7.69
C ASP A 20 -31.05 -15.26 8.22
N MET A 21 -30.26 -14.20 8.08
CA MET A 21 -28.84 -14.20 8.45
C MET A 21 -28.62 -14.26 9.97
N ILE A 22 -29.58 -13.76 10.78
CA ILE A 22 -29.52 -13.81 12.24
C ILE A 22 -29.75 -15.25 12.71
N GLU A 23 -30.78 -15.93 12.19
CA GLU A 23 -31.05 -17.34 12.51
C GLU A 23 -29.90 -18.26 12.09
N MET A 24 -29.25 -17.95 10.97
CA MET A 24 -28.04 -18.65 10.50
C MET A 24 -26.79 -18.32 11.31
N GLY A 25 -26.85 -17.38 12.26
CA GLY A 25 -25.72 -16.98 13.10
C GLY A 25 -24.66 -16.12 12.39
N ILE A 26 -24.99 -15.52 11.25
CA ILE A 26 -24.09 -14.66 10.48
C ILE A 26 -24.34 -13.21 10.88
N LEU A 27 -23.59 -12.76 11.89
CA LEU A 27 -23.79 -11.47 12.56
C LEU A 27 -22.52 -10.65 12.52
N ASP A 28 -22.62 -9.40 12.08
CA ASP A 28 -21.56 -8.40 12.18
C ASP A 28 -21.87 -7.37 13.26
N PRO A 29 -20.94 -7.05 14.18
CA PRO A 29 -21.16 -6.00 15.15
C PRO A 29 -21.39 -4.65 14.46
N THR A 30 -22.37 -3.87 14.92
CA THR A 30 -22.72 -2.56 14.33
C THR A 30 -21.52 -1.63 14.15
N LYS A 31 -20.58 -1.64 15.11
CA LYS A 31 -19.35 -0.84 15.03
C LYS A 31 -18.47 -1.24 13.84
N VAL A 32 -18.36 -2.53 13.53
CA VAL A 32 -17.53 -3.04 12.44
C VAL A 32 -18.07 -2.52 11.10
N THR A 33 -19.35 -2.76 10.80
CA THR A 33 -19.96 -2.34 9.53
C THR A 33 -19.95 -0.82 9.39
N ARG A 34 -20.31 -0.08 10.45
CA ARG A 34 -20.31 1.39 10.43
C ARG A 34 -18.91 1.95 10.17
N THR A 35 -17.91 1.51 10.93
CA THR A 35 -16.55 2.03 10.81
C THR A 35 -15.94 1.67 9.46
N ALA A 36 -16.17 0.45 8.95
CA ALA A 36 -15.72 0.05 7.63
C ALA A 36 -16.26 0.99 6.53
N LEU A 37 -17.57 1.25 6.52
CA LEU A 37 -18.20 2.13 5.53
C LEU A 37 -17.70 3.58 5.65
N GLN A 38 -17.62 4.11 6.87
CA GLN A 38 -17.15 5.49 7.10
C GLN A 38 -15.69 5.68 6.67
N ASN A 39 -14.81 4.73 6.98
CA ASN A 39 -13.41 4.79 6.58
C ASN A 39 -13.26 4.66 5.05
N ALA A 40 -14.04 3.78 4.42
CA ALA A 40 -14.05 3.63 2.97
C ALA A 40 -14.52 4.92 2.28
N ALA A 41 -15.60 5.53 2.76
CA ALA A 41 -16.10 6.80 2.24
C ALA A 41 -15.08 7.94 2.42
N SER A 42 -14.36 7.96 3.54
CA SER A 42 -13.30 8.94 3.80
C SER A 42 -12.16 8.86 2.79
N ILE A 43 -11.60 7.67 2.56
CA ILE A 43 -10.53 7.48 1.57
C ILE A 43 -11.05 7.72 0.14
N ALA A 44 -12.25 7.25 -0.19
CA ALA A 44 -12.85 7.51 -1.50
C ALA A 44 -13.01 9.02 -1.75
N GLY A 45 -13.45 9.78 -0.74
CA GLY A 45 -13.55 11.24 -0.82
C GLY A 45 -12.20 11.91 -1.05
N LEU A 46 -11.15 11.45 -0.35
CA LEU A 46 -9.79 11.93 -0.57
C LEU A 46 -9.31 11.63 -2.00
N MET A 47 -9.49 10.41 -2.49
CA MET A 47 -9.02 10.01 -3.82
C MET A 47 -9.75 10.74 -4.94
N ILE A 48 -11.08 10.94 -4.84
CA ILE A 48 -11.87 11.64 -5.86
C ILE A 48 -11.48 13.12 -5.99
N THR A 49 -11.03 13.74 -4.90
CA THR A 49 -10.65 15.16 -4.87
C THR A 49 -9.15 15.40 -5.07
N THR A 50 -8.36 14.34 -5.24
CA THR A 50 -6.92 14.43 -5.47
C THR A 50 -6.63 14.57 -6.96
N GLU A 51 -6.29 15.78 -7.41
CA GLU A 51 -5.98 16.06 -8.83
C GLU A 51 -4.56 15.63 -9.25
N CYS A 52 -3.62 15.50 -8.30
CA CYS A 52 -2.23 15.17 -8.59
C CYS A 52 -1.58 14.42 -7.43
N MET A 53 -0.77 13.40 -7.76
CA MET A 53 0.12 12.71 -6.84
C MET A 53 1.56 12.84 -7.34
N VAL A 54 2.44 13.42 -6.53
CA VAL A 54 3.87 13.56 -6.84
C VAL A 54 4.65 12.46 -6.11
N THR A 55 5.51 11.75 -6.82
CA THR A 55 6.36 10.68 -6.27
C THR A 55 7.82 10.91 -6.64
N GLU A 56 8.74 10.47 -5.78
CA GLU A 56 10.17 10.43 -6.12
C GLU A 56 10.43 9.43 -7.26
N ALA A 57 11.41 9.72 -8.11
CA ALA A 57 11.86 8.76 -9.11
C ALA A 57 12.51 7.54 -8.43
N PRO A 58 12.37 6.33 -9.01
CA PRO A 58 13.06 5.16 -8.50
C PRO A 58 14.57 5.43 -8.37
N LYS A 59 15.13 5.20 -7.18
CA LYS A 59 16.58 5.28 -6.98
C LYS A 59 17.23 4.24 -7.88
N LYS A 60 18.18 4.65 -8.72
CA LYS A 60 19.11 3.69 -9.31
C LYS A 60 19.82 3.02 -8.13
N LYS A 61 19.80 1.68 -8.08
CA LYS A 61 20.74 0.97 -7.21
C LYS A 61 22.11 1.47 -7.65
N GLU A 62 22.84 2.12 -6.75
CA GLU A 62 24.28 2.26 -6.95
C GLU A 62 24.78 0.84 -7.18
N GLU A 63 25.33 0.59 -8.37
CA GLU A 63 26.12 -0.62 -8.56
C GLU A 63 27.19 -0.53 -7.47
N SER A 64 27.14 -1.45 -6.51
CA SER A 64 28.21 -1.63 -5.56
C SER A 64 29.45 -1.79 -6.41
N MET A 65 30.27 -0.74 -6.50
CA MET A 65 31.51 -0.73 -7.26
C MET A 65 32.24 -2.01 -6.86
N PRO A 66 32.45 -2.97 -7.79
CA PRO A 66 33.10 -4.21 -7.44
C PRO A 66 34.42 -3.84 -6.79
N GLY A 67 34.63 -4.33 -5.57
CA GLY A 67 35.79 -4.00 -4.76
C GLY A 67 37.04 -4.06 -5.62
N GLY A 68 37.68 -2.89 -5.79
CA GLY A 68 38.97 -2.76 -6.43
C GLY A 68 40.04 -3.37 -5.53
N GLY A 69 40.08 -4.70 -5.49
CA GLY A 69 41.27 -5.43 -5.12
C GLY A 69 42.35 -5.17 -6.16
N ASP A 70 43.53 -4.82 -5.67
CA ASP A 70 44.83 -4.97 -6.31
C ASP A 70 45.07 -4.24 -7.65
N MET A 71 45.55 -2.99 -7.56
CA MET A 71 46.63 -2.54 -8.42
C MET A 71 47.71 -1.87 -7.55
N GLY A 72 48.58 -2.71 -6.99
CA GLY A 72 49.92 -2.26 -6.62
C GLY A 72 50.65 -1.76 -7.86
N GLY A 73 51.35 -0.63 -7.73
CA GLY A 73 52.21 -0.13 -8.80
C GLY A 73 52.60 1.34 -8.70
N MET A 74 53.66 1.61 -7.94
CA MET A 74 54.78 2.46 -8.37
C MET A 74 54.52 3.97 -8.64
N GLY A 75 54.91 4.79 -7.66
CA GLY A 75 55.97 5.80 -7.80
C GLY A 75 55.80 6.97 -8.80
N GLY A 76 55.81 8.20 -8.27
CA GLY A 76 55.96 9.40 -9.09
C GLY A 76 56.01 10.69 -8.28
N MET A 77 57.19 10.99 -7.73
CA MET A 77 57.54 12.22 -7.02
C MET A 77 57.64 13.43 -7.96
N GLY A 78 57.12 14.58 -7.49
CA GLY A 78 57.77 15.88 -7.71
C GLY A 78 57.02 16.92 -8.53
N GLY A 79 56.84 18.11 -7.94
CA GLY A 79 57.00 19.38 -8.66
C GLY A 79 55.91 20.42 -8.48
N MET A 80 56.34 21.62 -8.06
CA MET A 80 55.70 22.93 -8.19
C MET A 80 54.60 23.26 -7.16
N GLY A 81 54.75 24.17 -6.20
CA GLY A 81 55.62 25.35 -6.12
C GLY A 81 54.79 26.63 -6.33
N GLY A 82 54.32 27.22 -5.22
CA GLY A 82 54.05 28.66 -5.07
C GLY A 82 52.79 29.25 -5.72
N MET A 83 51.82 29.64 -4.90
CA MET A 83 51.17 30.95 -5.05
C MET A 83 50.66 31.41 -3.67
N MET A 84 51.03 32.65 -3.34
CA MET A 84 50.72 33.38 -2.10
C MET A 84 49.22 33.50 -1.84
#